data_AF-A0A963CCJ9-F1
#
_entry.id   AF-A0A963CCJ9-F1
#
_cell.length_a   1.000
_cell.length_b   1.000
_cell.length_c   1.000
_cell.angle_alpha   90.00
_cell.angle_beta   90.00
_cell.angle_gamma   90.00
#
_symmetry.space_group_name_H-M   'P 1'
#
loop_
_entity.id
_entity.type
_entity.pdbx_description
1 polymer ?
#
loop_
_entity_poly.entity_id
_entity_poly.type
_entity_poly.pdbx_seq_one_letter_code
_entity_poly.pdbx_strand_id
1 'polypeptide(L)'
;MAEFRTVYLSSSFKDLQQHREAVYKALNQLANIKVIAMEDYVARDDRPLSACLKDVAGCDIYVGLFAWRYGFVPPETENPKRLSITELEMEAAADKHRLVFVLREDAAWSPTMMDSVSGDNDRGARIAALRKRLLEQHLATEFSDPAGLAIAVCNAVSNLPDADALGGPRPRRAPQKLQREVTHALYLAHHPADVGQATALARELAAGLERPTKLSSETLFADDDRGVTMREENAIACHAAAALITPQSLPQMLADADTLGETLQVMRARTGSLALLLSNVRREALPDSWRTDECFVLAPSELAGDQPLQAARRWLAERQPPAASRSVGVPVCIVAMTRTELDQLENDAALLAQLTGAEQQQYEALKQALAVEGIDWKARYHDSRHRWRPFHENGSSVRVIAEEIADAVGRRGQIQQRQRHVRLQWYPFDALVEDNPRLRPTYRTIARAGCVVLVDEISLFHPTLRQAFQNSPFFNNDLVAIVTVSPFDPGREEVEALLEDATRRRLAGAFDRYAVEFDPQCELAVGNERRFKRWLHCSLPATLSRLQEPQPDRSALGALAAELGEGGLQPKRDYGWGGGGRI
;
A
#
# COMPACT_ATOMS: atom_id res chain seq x y z
N MET A 1 -22.16 -15.92 0.09
CA MET A 1 -22.55 -15.23 1.34
C MET A 1 -21.26 -14.76 1.99
N ALA A 2 -21.17 -13.52 2.47
CA ALA A 2 -19.97 -13.06 3.16
C ALA A 2 -19.80 -13.85 4.48
N GLU A 3 -18.62 -14.43 4.70
CA GLU A 3 -18.33 -15.22 5.89
C GLU A 3 -18.01 -14.23 7.04
N PHE A 4 -18.82 -14.24 8.09
CA PHE A 4 -18.63 -13.37 9.26
C PHE A 4 -17.67 -14.06 10.24
N ARG A 5 -16.62 -13.36 10.69
CA ARG A 5 -15.74 -13.82 11.77
C ARG A 5 -16.27 -13.35 13.11
N THR A 6 -16.33 -14.26 14.07
CA THR A 6 -16.82 -14.01 15.43
C THR A 6 -15.66 -13.69 16.36
N VAL A 7 -15.68 -12.52 16.99
CA VAL A 7 -14.67 -12.05 17.93
C VAL A 7 -15.21 -12.12 19.36
N TYR A 8 -14.54 -12.87 20.23
CA TYR A 8 -14.84 -12.90 21.66
C TYR A 8 -13.99 -11.88 22.42
N LEU A 9 -14.64 -10.89 23.05
CA LEU A 9 -13.96 -9.84 23.81
C LEU A 9 -13.96 -10.19 25.32
N SER A 10 -12.79 -10.52 25.86
CA SER A 10 -12.54 -10.94 27.24
C SER A 10 -11.71 -9.91 28.00
N SER A 11 -12.14 -9.56 29.22
CA SER A 11 -11.40 -8.66 30.12
C SER A 11 -11.96 -8.76 31.54
N SER A 12 -11.23 -8.24 32.54
CA SER A 12 -11.89 -7.78 33.76
C SER A 12 -12.80 -6.59 33.44
N PHE A 13 -13.91 -6.43 34.17
CA PHE A 13 -14.91 -5.40 33.84
C PHE A 13 -14.66 -4.08 34.58
N LYS A 14 -14.52 -4.13 35.91
CA LYS A 14 -14.53 -2.94 36.79
C LYS A 14 -13.46 -1.89 36.46
N ASP A 15 -12.28 -2.33 36.05
CA ASP A 15 -11.12 -1.47 35.77
C ASP A 15 -11.00 -1.08 34.29
N LEU A 16 -11.56 -1.88 33.38
CA LEU A 16 -11.40 -1.73 31.94
C LEU A 16 -12.66 -1.28 31.20
N GLN A 17 -13.71 -0.83 31.89
CA GLN A 17 -15.00 -0.46 31.28
C GLN A 17 -14.86 0.47 30.07
N GLN A 18 -14.13 1.58 30.19
CA GLN A 18 -13.93 2.54 29.10
C GLN A 18 -13.11 1.96 27.94
N HIS A 19 -12.11 1.13 28.26
CA HIS A 19 -11.24 0.47 27.29
C HIS A 19 -12.02 -0.57 26.47
N ARG A 20 -12.83 -1.36 27.17
CA ARG A 20 -13.69 -2.38 26.60
C ARG A 20 -14.77 -1.77 25.70
N GLU A 21 -15.39 -0.68 26.13
CA GLU A 21 -16.39 0.05 25.33
C GLU A 21 -15.79 0.60 24.04
N ALA A 22 -14.60 1.21 24.12
CA ALA A 22 -13.89 1.72 22.94
C ALA A 22 -13.57 0.60 21.94
N VAL A 23 -13.06 -0.54 22.41
CA VAL A 23 -12.75 -1.72 21.59
C VAL A 23 -14.02 -2.32 20.98
N TYR A 24 -15.08 -2.49 21.77
CA TYR A 24 -16.35 -3.03 21.32
C TYR A 24 -16.98 -2.17 20.21
N LYS A 25 -17.02 -0.84 20.38
CA LYS A 25 -17.49 0.11 19.37
C LYS A 25 -16.67 0.02 18.08
N ALA A 26 -15.35 0.00 18.20
CA ALA A 26 -14.46 -0.04 17.05
C ALA A 26 -14.57 -1.37 16.27
N LEU A 27 -14.68 -2.50 16.96
CA LEU A 27 -14.85 -3.82 16.32
C LEU A 27 -16.20 -3.95 15.60
N ASN A 28 -17.28 -3.38 16.17
CA ASN A 28 -18.61 -3.40 15.53
C ASN A 28 -18.70 -2.51 14.28
N GLN A 29 -17.74 -1.62 14.05
CA GLN A 29 -17.64 -0.82 12.82
C GLN A 29 -16.94 -1.58 11.68
N LEU A 30 -16.29 -2.72 11.97
CA LEU A 30 -15.63 -3.53 10.96
C LEU A 30 -16.65 -4.38 10.18
N ALA A 31 -16.56 -4.34 8.85
CA ALA A 31 -17.36 -5.21 8.00
C ALA A 31 -17.00 -6.69 8.25
N ASN A 32 -18.00 -7.57 8.22
CA ASN A 32 -17.87 -9.02 8.40
C ASN A 32 -17.32 -9.48 9.77
N ILE A 33 -17.39 -8.63 10.80
CA ILE A 33 -17.09 -9.00 12.18
C ILE A 33 -18.38 -9.06 12.99
N LYS A 34 -18.53 -10.11 13.79
CA LYS A 34 -19.55 -10.21 14.83
C LYS A 34 -18.85 -10.25 16.19
N VAL A 35 -19.10 -9.27 17.04
CA VAL A 35 -18.52 -9.24 18.38
C VAL A 35 -19.44 -10.01 19.34
N ILE A 36 -18.84 -10.84 20.20
CA ILE A 36 -19.48 -11.44 21.37
C ILE A 36 -18.84 -10.78 22.58
N ALA A 37 -19.63 -9.98 23.29
CA ALA A 37 -19.18 -9.24 24.46
C ALA A 37 -20.24 -9.31 25.57
N MET A 38 -19.81 -9.11 26.82
CA MET A 38 -20.70 -9.08 27.99
C MET A 38 -21.85 -8.05 27.87
N GLU A 39 -21.67 -7.02 27.05
CA GLU A 39 -22.60 -5.94 26.75
C GLU A 39 -23.82 -6.37 25.92
N ASP A 40 -23.72 -7.48 25.18
CA ASP A 40 -24.80 -8.00 24.33
C ASP A 40 -25.86 -8.79 25.12
N TYR A 41 -25.61 -9.10 26.39
CA TYR A 41 -26.48 -9.93 27.20
C TYR A 41 -27.45 -9.06 28.02
N VAL A 42 -28.65 -8.87 27.50
CA VAL A 42 -29.74 -8.23 28.25
C VAL A 42 -30.23 -9.17 29.37
N ALA A 43 -30.03 -8.73 30.62
CA ALA A 43 -30.72 -9.19 31.84
C ALA A 43 -30.48 -10.63 32.35
N ARG A 44 -29.24 -11.00 32.69
CA ARG A 44 -28.93 -12.04 33.72
C ARG A 44 -27.63 -11.72 34.47
N ASP A 45 -27.70 -11.61 35.80
CA ASP A 45 -26.57 -11.24 36.67
C ASP A 45 -25.51 -12.35 36.84
N ASP A 46 -25.76 -13.57 36.39
CA ASP A 46 -24.80 -14.67 36.48
C ASP A 46 -24.69 -15.40 35.13
N ARG A 47 -23.51 -15.31 34.49
CA ARG A 47 -23.16 -16.16 33.35
C ARG A 47 -22.48 -17.43 33.88
N PRO A 48 -23.06 -18.62 33.70
CA PRO A 48 -22.41 -19.87 34.07
C PRO A 48 -21.06 -19.97 33.33
N LEU A 49 -20.00 -20.40 34.02
CA LEU A 49 -18.66 -20.57 33.44
C LEU A 49 -18.72 -21.38 32.13
N SER A 50 -19.57 -22.41 32.09
CA SER A 50 -19.82 -23.25 30.91
C SER A 50 -20.32 -22.48 29.69
N ALA A 51 -21.09 -21.39 29.86
CA ALA A 51 -21.55 -20.55 28.76
C ALA A 51 -20.42 -19.65 28.22
N CYS A 52 -19.58 -19.10 29.10
CA CYS A 52 -18.37 -18.37 28.68
C CYS A 52 -17.44 -19.23 27.85
N LEU A 53 -17.13 -20.43 28.34
CA LEU A 53 -16.23 -21.35 27.65
C LEU A 53 -16.82 -21.84 26.32
N LYS A 54 -18.14 -22.01 26.24
CA LYS A 54 -18.82 -22.37 24.98
C LYS A 54 -18.73 -21.26 23.94
N ASP A 55 -18.94 -20.01 24.33
CA ASP A 55 -18.87 -18.89 23.39
C ASP A 55 -17.42 -18.61 22.95
N VAL A 56 -16.44 -18.82 23.82
CA VAL A 56 -15.02 -18.83 23.44
C VAL A 56 -14.72 -19.98 22.47
N ALA A 57 -15.21 -21.19 22.73
CA ALA A 57 -14.99 -22.32 21.83
C ALA A 57 -15.61 -22.12 20.43
N GLY A 58 -16.72 -21.36 20.37
CA GLY A 58 -17.44 -21.03 19.14
C GLY A 58 -16.96 -19.77 18.42
N CYS A 59 -16.01 -19.01 18.98
CA CYS A 59 -15.45 -17.83 18.32
C CYS A 59 -14.28 -18.21 17.39
N ASP A 60 -14.01 -17.33 16.42
CA ASP A 60 -12.87 -17.44 15.52
C ASP A 60 -11.63 -16.74 16.11
N ILE A 61 -11.87 -15.66 16.86
CA ILE A 61 -10.83 -14.77 17.39
C ILE A 61 -11.13 -14.49 18.87
N TYR A 62 -10.13 -14.73 19.73
CA TYR A 62 -10.16 -14.35 21.13
C TYR A 62 -9.36 -13.06 21.33
N VAL A 63 -9.98 -12.04 21.92
CA VAL A 63 -9.32 -10.80 22.33
C VAL A 63 -9.32 -10.71 23.85
N GLY A 64 -8.14 -10.71 24.47
CA GLY A 64 -7.97 -10.61 25.92
C GLY A 64 -7.34 -9.28 26.34
N LEU A 65 -8.01 -8.52 27.20
CA LEU A 65 -7.51 -7.25 27.74
C LEU A 65 -7.14 -7.39 29.22
N PHE A 66 -5.90 -7.02 29.57
CA PHE A 66 -5.36 -7.18 30.92
C PHE A 66 -4.74 -5.89 31.44
N ALA A 67 -5.26 -5.40 32.58
CA ALA A 67 -4.67 -4.30 33.33
C ALA A 67 -4.16 -4.81 34.68
N TRP A 68 -4.60 -4.24 35.81
CA TRP A 68 -4.07 -4.51 37.15
C TRP A 68 -5.04 -5.28 38.06
N ARG A 69 -6.15 -5.77 37.52
CA ARG A 69 -7.05 -6.71 38.20
C ARG A 69 -6.93 -8.11 37.62
N TYR A 70 -6.90 -9.12 38.48
CA TYR A 70 -6.93 -10.53 38.06
C TYR A 70 -8.33 -10.97 37.61
N GLY A 71 -9.37 -10.32 38.13
CA GLY A 71 -10.77 -10.58 37.79
C GLY A 71 -11.46 -11.53 38.77
N PHE A 72 -12.66 -11.98 38.38
CA PHE A 72 -13.47 -12.91 39.16
C PHE A 72 -12.93 -14.34 39.07
N VAL A 73 -12.85 -15.05 40.21
CA VAL A 73 -12.43 -16.45 40.29
C VAL A 73 -13.66 -17.31 40.57
N PRO A 74 -14.10 -18.16 39.62
CA PRO A 74 -15.23 -19.07 39.84
C PRO A 74 -14.97 -20.06 40.99
N PRO A 75 -16.04 -20.60 41.63
CA PRO A 75 -15.93 -21.56 42.72
C PRO A 75 -15.06 -22.79 42.40
N GLU A 76 -14.38 -23.32 43.41
CA GLU A 76 -13.38 -24.39 43.27
C GLU A 76 -13.96 -25.70 42.70
N THR A 77 -15.27 -25.95 42.86
CA THR A 77 -15.98 -27.11 42.32
C THR A 77 -15.90 -27.22 40.79
N GLU A 78 -15.78 -26.09 40.08
CA GLU A 78 -15.67 -26.02 38.62
C GLU A 78 -14.29 -25.51 38.16
N ASN A 79 -13.43 -25.10 39.10
CA ASN A 79 -12.16 -24.43 38.85
C ASN A 79 -11.09 -24.86 39.89
N PRO A 80 -10.60 -26.12 39.83
CA PRO A 80 -9.65 -26.65 40.82
C PRO A 80 -8.29 -25.94 40.79
N LYS A 81 -7.94 -25.29 39.67
CA LYS A 81 -6.74 -24.45 39.54
C LYS A 81 -6.94 -23.02 40.07
N ARG A 82 -8.17 -22.69 40.52
CA ARG A 82 -8.59 -21.40 41.06
C ARG A 82 -8.30 -20.21 40.14
N LEU A 83 -8.25 -20.40 38.82
CA LEU A 83 -7.91 -19.35 37.84
C LEU A 83 -9.03 -18.31 37.69
N SER A 84 -8.72 -17.10 37.24
CA SER A 84 -9.79 -16.13 36.94
C SER A 84 -10.57 -16.55 35.70
N ILE A 85 -11.82 -16.07 35.58
CA ILE A 85 -12.67 -16.33 34.40
C ILE A 85 -11.98 -15.91 33.10
N THR A 86 -11.31 -14.76 33.09
CA THR A 86 -10.55 -14.24 31.94
C THR A 86 -9.37 -15.15 31.58
N GLU A 87 -8.67 -15.72 32.57
CA GLU A 87 -7.59 -16.67 32.33
C GLU A 87 -8.13 -18.03 31.83
N LEU A 88 -9.25 -18.50 32.37
CA LEU A 88 -9.94 -19.71 31.89
C LEU A 88 -10.43 -19.57 30.45
N GLU A 89 -10.98 -18.40 30.08
CA GLU A 89 -11.37 -18.09 28.70
C GLU A 89 -10.15 -18.09 27.77
N MET A 90 -9.03 -17.51 28.19
CA MET A 90 -7.79 -17.53 27.41
C MET A 90 -7.20 -18.94 27.23
N GLU A 91 -7.28 -19.78 28.27
CA GLU A 91 -6.88 -21.19 28.20
C GLU A 91 -7.79 -21.97 27.24
N ALA A 92 -9.10 -21.73 27.28
CA ALA A 92 -10.06 -22.37 26.38
C ALA A 92 -9.91 -21.92 24.93
N ALA A 93 -9.38 -20.72 24.69
CA ALA A 93 -9.05 -20.21 23.37
C ALA A 93 -7.70 -20.71 22.82
N ALA A 94 -7.11 -21.77 23.37
CA ALA A 94 -5.75 -22.21 23.00
C ALA A 94 -5.59 -22.62 21.53
N ASP A 95 -6.66 -23.07 20.89
CA ASP A 95 -6.75 -23.43 19.48
C ASP A 95 -7.23 -22.28 18.57
N LYS A 96 -7.50 -21.09 19.15
CA LYS A 96 -8.01 -19.92 18.44
C LYS A 96 -6.92 -18.88 18.15
N HIS A 97 -7.24 -17.91 17.30
CA HIS A 97 -6.42 -16.71 17.17
C HIS A 97 -6.54 -15.86 18.43
N ARG A 98 -5.53 -15.92 19.31
CA ARG A 98 -5.49 -15.14 20.54
C ARG A 98 -4.72 -13.84 20.33
N LEU A 99 -5.43 -12.73 20.51
CA LEU A 99 -4.87 -11.38 20.53
C LEU A 99 -4.93 -10.87 21.97
N VAL A 100 -3.76 -10.75 22.61
CA VAL A 100 -3.67 -10.32 24.00
C VAL A 100 -3.14 -8.89 24.07
N PHE A 101 -3.77 -8.07 24.90
CA PHE A 101 -3.38 -6.68 25.13
C PHE A 101 -3.17 -6.44 26.61
N VAL A 102 -2.01 -5.86 26.97
CA VAL A 102 -1.61 -5.63 28.36
C VAL A 102 -1.34 -4.14 28.58
N LEU A 103 -1.93 -3.55 29.62
CA LEU A 103 -1.68 -2.16 29.97
C LEU A 103 -0.19 -1.96 30.31
N ARG A 104 0.45 -0.91 29.79
CA ARG A 104 1.86 -0.60 30.12
C ARG A 104 2.06 -0.29 31.59
N GLU A 105 3.26 -0.56 32.10
CA GLU A 105 3.59 -0.26 33.50
C GLU A 105 3.60 1.23 33.82
N ASP A 106 3.92 2.09 32.85
CA ASP A 106 4.00 3.55 32.98
C ASP A 106 2.68 4.27 32.60
N ALA A 107 1.63 3.53 32.26
CA ALA A 107 0.34 4.13 31.91
C ALA A 107 -0.35 4.73 33.14
N ALA A 108 -0.99 5.88 32.95
CA ALA A 108 -1.80 6.49 34.00
C ALA A 108 -2.97 5.56 34.38
N TRP A 109 -2.99 5.08 35.62
CA TRP A 109 -4.01 4.15 36.10
C TRP A 109 -4.43 4.48 37.53
N SER A 110 -5.74 4.34 37.81
CA SER A 110 -6.24 4.58 39.17
C SER A 110 -5.74 3.50 40.13
N PRO A 111 -5.04 3.84 41.23
CA PRO A 111 -4.60 2.87 42.22
C PRO A 111 -5.77 2.07 42.83
N THR A 112 -6.96 2.68 42.96
CA THR A 112 -8.16 2.01 43.47
C THR A 112 -8.66 0.87 42.58
N MET A 113 -8.19 0.81 41.33
CA MET A 113 -8.51 -0.22 40.36
C MET A 113 -7.42 -1.30 40.27
N MET A 114 -6.50 -1.38 41.23
CA MET A 114 -5.43 -2.38 41.27
C MET A 114 -5.65 -3.38 42.41
N ASP A 115 -5.45 -4.67 42.13
CA ASP A 115 -5.58 -5.73 43.14
C ASP A 115 -4.52 -5.60 44.26
N SER A 116 -3.38 -4.97 43.97
CA SER A 116 -2.34 -4.64 44.97
C SER A 116 -2.81 -3.65 46.03
N VAL A 117 -3.79 -2.81 45.72
CA VAL A 117 -4.35 -1.79 46.61
C VAL A 117 -5.64 -2.28 47.26
N SER A 118 -6.51 -2.99 46.53
CA SER A 118 -7.75 -3.56 47.10
C SER A 118 -7.50 -4.76 48.01
N GLY A 119 -6.35 -5.43 47.86
CA GLY A 119 -6.01 -6.65 48.59
C GLY A 119 -6.58 -7.93 47.97
N ASP A 120 -7.29 -7.82 46.85
CA ASP A 120 -7.89 -8.95 46.12
C ASP A 120 -6.80 -9.86 45.52
N ASN A 121 -7.15 -11.13 45.27
CA ASN A 121 -6.34 -12.08 44.49
C ASN A 121 -4.85 -12.11 44.91
N ASP A 122 -4.62 -12.35 46.21
CA ASP A 122 -3.31 -12.37 46.86
C ASP A 122 -2.55 -11.03 46.76
N ARG A 123 -3.26 -9.91 47.03
CA ARG A 123 -2.71 -8.54 46.97
C ARG A 123 -2.05 -8.24 45.62
N GLY A 124 -2.69 -8.70 44.54
CA GLY A 124 -2.20 -8.51 43.17
C GLY A 124 -1.07 -9.45 42.72
N ALA A 125 -0.60 -10.38 43.55
CA ALA A 125 0.44 -11.32 43.15
C ALA A 125 0.03 -12.17 41.93
N ARG A 126 -1.25 -12.51 41.82
CA ARG A 126 -1.79 -13.34 40.74
C ARG A 126 -1.82 -12.62 39.39
N ILE A 127 -2.29 -11.36 39.36
CA ILE A 127 -2.26 -10.55 38.13
C ILE A 127 -0.83 -10.19 37.73
N ALA A 128 0.07 -9.94 38.70
CA ALA A 128 1.48 -9.71 38.41
C ALA A 128 2.13 -10.94 37.73
N ALA A 129 1.86 -12.14 38.25
CA ALA A 129 2.34 -13.39 37.65
C ALA A 129 1.77 -13.64 36.25
N LEU A 130 0.47 -13.39 36.05
CA LEU A 130 -0.18 -13.52 34.75
C LEU A 130 0.39 -12.52 33.73
N ARG A 131 0.50 -11.24 34.07
CA ARG A 131 1.08 -10.20 33.20
C ARG A 131 2.51 -10.55 32.80
N LYS A 132 3.34 -10.96 33.75
CA LYS A 132 4.71 -11.41 33.47
C LYS A 132 4.72 -12.54 32.45
N ARG A 133 3.87 -13.56 32.65
CA ARG A 133 3.75 -14.70 31.72
C ARG A 133 3.30 -14.28 30.32
N LEU A 134 2.34 -13.35 30.22
CA LEU A 134 1.84 -12.86 28.94
C LEU A 134 2.90 -12.07 28.15
N LEU A 135 3.70 -11.25 28.85
CA LEU A 135 4.77 -10.45 28.26
C LEU A 135 5.97 -11.33 27.87
N GLU A 136 6.38 -12.29 28.70
CA GLU A 136 7.51 -13.20 28.41
C GLU A 136 7.23 -14.13 27.23
N GLN A 137 5.98 -14.60 27.08
CA GLN A 137 5.59 -15.48 25.97
C GLN A 137 5.41 -14.74 24.63
N HIS A 138 5.67 -13.43 24.57
CA HIS A 138 5.50 -12.58 23.38
C HIS A 138 4.10 -12.65 22.75
N LEU A 139 3.09 -13.00 23.56
CA LEU A 139 1.70 -13.14 23.13
C LEU A 139 0.93 -11.82 23.20
N ALA A 140 1.50 -10.79 23.86
CA ALA A 140 0.80 -9.57 24.22
C ALA A 140 1.33 -8.31 23.50
N THR A 141 0.41 -7.44 23.08
CA THR A 141 0.69 -6.05 22.66
C THR A 141 0.40 -5.11 23.81
N GLU A 142 1.25 -4.11 24.03
CA GLU A 142 1.03 -3.15 25.13
C GLU A 142 0.12 -1.98 24.74
N PHE A 143 -0.65 -1.43 25.68
CA PHE A 143 -1.49 -0.24 25.48
C PHE A 143 -1.44 0.74 26.66
N SER A 144 -1.82 2.01 26.45
CA SER A 144 -1.83 3.05 27.50
C SER A 144 -3.19 3.68 27.76
N ASP A 145 -4.01 3.82 26.72
CA ASP A 145 -5.29 4.53 26.77
C ASP A 145 -6.35 3.82 25.90
N PRO A 146 -7.65 4.14 26.08
CA PRO A 146 -8.74 3.49 25.35
C PRO A 146 -8.69 3.64 23.82
N ALA A 147 -8.28 4.81 23.32
CA ALA A 147 -8.29 5.08 21.87
C ALA A 147 -7.14 4.34 21.18
N GLY A 148 -5.94 4.40 21.76
CA GLY A 148 -4.79 3.63 21.30
C GLY A 148 -5.05 2.12 21.34
N LEU A 149 -5.72 1.64 22.39
CA LEU A 149 -6.13 0.23 22.48
C LEU A 149 -7.10 -0.14 21.35
N ALA A 150 -8.17 0.62 21.13
CA ALA A 150 -9.16 0.32 20.08
C ALA A 150 -8.53 0.22 18.69
N ILE A 151 -7.62 1.16 18.35
CA ILE A 151 -6.85 1.13 17.10
C ILE A 151 -5.99 -0.13 17.02
N ALA A 152 -5.27 -0.47 18.10
CA ALA A 152 -4.41 -1.66 18.14
C ALA A 152 -5.21 -2.96 17.97
N VAL A 153 -6.38 -3.06 18.61
CA VAL A 153 -7.27 -4.23 18.48
C VAL A 153 -7.82 -4.34 17.06
N CYS A 154 -8.37 -3.27 16.49
CA CYS A 154 -8.91 -3.31 15.12
C CYS A 154 -7.82 -3.67 14.11
N ASN A 155 -6.63 -3.08 14.21
CA ASN A 155 -5.51 -3.44 13.37
C ASN A 155 -5.12 -4.91 13.52
N ALA A 156 -5.08 -5.43 14.75
CA ALA A 156 -4.74 -6.84 14.96
C ALA A 156 -5.80 -7.78 14.37
N VAL A 157 -7.09 -7.51 14.58
CA VAL A 157 -8.21 -8.30 14.05
C VAL A 157 -8.27 -8.23 12.52
N SER A 158 -8.11 -7.06 11.92
CA SER A 158 -8.11 -6.89 10.45
C SER A 158 -6.92 -7.55 9.78
N ASN A 159 -5.77 -7.65 10.45
CA ASN A 159 -4.55 -8.27 9.92
C ASN A 159 -4.42 -9.76 10.24
N LEU A 160 -5.40 -10.37 10.95
CA LEU A 160 -5.42 -11.80 11.21
C LEU A 160 -5.69 -12.57 9.90
N PRO A 161 -4.81 -13.52 9.53
CA PRO A 161 -5.05 -14.40 8.39
C PRO A 161 -6.28 -15.29 8.66
N ASP A 162 -7.01 -15.69 7.61
CA ASP A 162 -8.18 -16.56 7.75
C ASP A 162 -7.84 -17.91 8.40
N ALA A 163 -8.81 -18.45 9.17
CA ALA A 163 -8.66 -19.48 10.21
C ALA A 163 -8.18 -20.89 9.77
N ASP A 164 -7.68 -21.06 8.55
CA ASP A 164 -7.17 -22.36 8.04
C ASP A 164 -5.73 -22.70 8.52
N ALA A 165 -5.16 -21.96 9.47
CA ALA A 165 -3.73 -22.01 9.78
C ALA A 165 -3.32 -22.78 11.05
N LEU A 166 -4.24 -23.34 11.83
CA LEU A 166 -3.91 -24.02 13.10
C LEU A 166 -4.47 -25.45 13.16
N GLY A 167 -3.83 -26.40 12.46
CA GLY A 167 -4.08 -27.83 12.68
C GLY A 167 -3.59 -28.80 11.60
N GLY A 168 -2.35 -29.31 11.76
CA GLY A 168 -1.81 -30.48 11.05
C GLY A 168 -0.98 -30.18 9.79
N PRO A 169 0.08 -30.95 9.48
CA PRO A 169 0.85 -30.78 8.26
C PRO A 169 0.01 -31.27 7.07
N ARG A 170 -0.67 -30.33 6.41
CA ARG A 170 -1.32 -30.53 5.10
C ARG A 170 -0.43 -29.98 3.98
N PRO A 171 -0.57 -30.52 2.76
CA PRO A 171 0.37 -30.26 1.67
C PRO A 171 0.42 -28.76 1.42
N ARG A 172 1.64 -28.23 1.20
CA ARG A 172 1.90 -26.82 0.88
C ARG A 172 0.76 -26.29 0.01
N ARG A 173 -0.10 -25.41 0.55
CA ARG A 173 -1.00 -24.59 -0.26
C ARG A 173 -0.11 -23.98 -1.34
N ALA A 174 -0.45 -24.21 -2.61
CA ALA A 174 0.29 -23.61 -3.71
C ALA A 174 0.43 -22.12 -3.41
N PRO A 175 1.64 -21.53 -3.54
CA PRO A 175 1.86 -20.14 -3.16
C PRO A 175 0.77 -19.29 -3.83
N GLN A 176 -0.03 -18.61 -3.01
CA GLN A 176 -1.07 -17.70 -3.51
C GLN A 176 -0.35 -16.71 -4.43
N LYS A 177 -0.71 -16.72 -5.72
CA LYS A 177 -0.05 -15.90 -6.74
C LYS A 177 -0.38 -14.44 -6.42
N LEU A 178 0.61 -13.68 -5.94
CA LEU A 178 0.40 -12.25 -5.67
C LEU A 178 0.27 -11.56 -7.04
N GLN A 179 -0.75 -10.71 -7.22
CA GLN A 179 -1.06 -10.12 -8.53
C GLN A 179 0.13 -9.35 -9.13
N ARG A 180 1.04 -8.87 -8.30
CA ARG A 180 2.21 -8.05 -8.68
C ARG A 180 3.51 -8.57 -8.08
N GLU A 181 3.65 -9.89 -7.92
CA GLU A 181 4.91 -10.48 -7.47
C GLU A 181 6.04 -10.26 -8.50
N VAL A 182 7.17 -9.73 -8.04
CA VAL A 182 8.37 -9.59 -8.86
C VAL A 182 9.17 -10.87 -8.74
N THR A 183 9.10 -11.70 -9.78
CA THR A 183 9.56 -13.09 -9.76
C THR A 183 10.87 -13.31 -10.52
N HIS A 184 11.25 -12.39 -11.39
CA HIS A 184 12.40 -12.52 -12.28
C HIS A 184 13.48 -11.49 -11.92
N ALA A 185 14.75 -11.84 -12.15
CA ALA A 185 15.87 -10.94 -11.95
C ALA A 185 15.90 -9.85 -13.03
N LEU A 186 15.77 -10.27 -14.29
CA LEU A 186 15.97 -9.43 -15.46
C LEU A 186 14.87 -9.68 -16.49
N TYR A 187 14.36 -8.60 -17.07
CA TYR A 187 13.65 -8.62 -18.34
C TYR A 187 14.62 -8.31 -19.48
N LEU A 188 14.98 -9.30 -20.29
CA LEU A 188 15.83 -9.11 -21.47
C LEU A 188 14.97 -9.09 -22.73
N ALA A 189 14.71 -7.88 -23.22
CA ALA A 189 14.03 -7.65 -24.48
C ALA A 189 15.05 -7.70 -25.64
N HIS A 190 14.66 -8.29 -26.76
CA HIS A 190 15.52 -8.42 -27.93
C HIS A 190 14.70 -8.41 -29.21
N HIS A 191 15.34 -8.20 -30.35
CA HIS A 191 14.67 -8.38 -31.64
C HIS A 191 14.56 -9.89 -31.97
N PRO A 192 13.52 -10.36 -32.69
CA PRO A 192 13.40 -11.76 -33.10
C PRO A 192 14.64 -12.33 -33.81
N ALA A 193 15.34 -11.50 -34.59
CA ALA A 193 16.57 -11.87 -35.28
C ALA A 193 17.72 -12.26 -34.32
N ASP A 194 17.70 -11.77 -33.08
CA ASP A 194 18.78 -11.92 -32.09
C ASP A 194 18.54 -13.05 -31.08
N VAL A 195 17.53 -13.91 -31.29
CA VAL A 195 17.08 -14.90 -30.30
C VAL A 195 18.21 -15.81 -29.80
N GLY A 196 19.12 -16.23 -30.68
CA GLY A 196 20.24 -17.09 -30.30
C GLY A 196 21.19 -16.39 -29.33
N GLN A 197 21.56 -15.15 -29.64
CA GLN A 197 22.45 -14.35 -28.81
C GLN A 197 21.80 -13.94 -27.48
N ALA A 198 20.53 -13.52 -27.53
CA ALA A 198 19.75 -13.19 -26.34
C ALA A 198 19.65 -14.38 -25.37
N THR A 199 19.44 -15.59 -25.91
CA THR A 199 19.37 -16.82 -25.12
C THR A 199 20.71 -17.14 -24.44
N ALA A 200 21.83 -17.00 -25.16
CA ALA A 200 23.16 -17.20 -24.58
C ALA A 200 23.45 -16.17 -23.48
N LEU A 201 23.20 -14.90 -23.76
CA LEU A 201 23.44 -13.81 -22.82
C LEU A 201 22.56 -13.89 -21.57
N ALA A 202 21.31 -14.31 -21.70
CA ALA A 202 20.42 -14.53 -20.55
C ALA A 202 20.97 -15.58 -19.57
N ARG A 203 21.62 -16.64 -20.07
CA ARG A 203 22.25 -17.68 -19.21
C ARG A 203 23.44 -17.11 -18.46
N GLU A 204 24.29 -16.35 -19.14
CA GLU A 204 25.46 -15.71 -18.54
C GLU A 204 25.08 -14.66 -17.50
N LEU A 205 24.07 -13.83 -17.79
CA LEU A 205 23.57 -12.80 -16.86
C LEU A 205 22.87 -13.41 -15.64
N ALA A 206 22.14 -14.51 -15.82
CA ALA A 206 21.48 -15.22 -14.72
C ALA A 206 22.45 -16.04 -13.84
N ALA A 207 23.69 -16.26 -14.28
CA ALA A 207 24.65 -17.09 -13.57
C ALA A 207 24.95 -16.52 -12.17
N GLY A 208 24.57 -17.27 -11.13
CA GLY A 208 24.73 -16.89 -9.72
C GLY A 208 23.54 -16.13 -9.13
N LEU A 209 22.47 -15.91 -9.88
CA LEU A 209 21.22 -15.32 -9.38
C LEU A 209 20.21 -16.42 -9.05
N GLU A 210 19.44 -16.22 -7.97
CA GLU A 210 18.36 -17.14 -7.60
C GLU A 210 17.12 -17.00 -8.48
N ARG A 211 16.92 -15.80 -9.04
CA ARG A 211 15.74 -15.48 -9.86
C ARG A 211 16.10 -15.57 -11.35
N PRO A 212 15.22 -16.13 -12.20
CA PRO A 212 15.51 -16.33 -13.61
C PRO A 212 15.44 -15.02 -14.41
N THR A 213 16.01 -15.04 -15.62
CA THR A 213 15.85 -14.00 -16.64
C THR A 213 14.63 -14.31 -17.51
N LYS A 214 13.80 -13.29 -17.77
CA LYS A 214 12.67 -13.36 -18.71
C LYS A 214 13.08 -12.82 -20.07
N LEU A 215 12.95 -13.65 -21.10
CA LEU A 215 13.24 -13.27 -22.50
C LEU A 215 11.95 -12.90 -23.23
N SER A 216 12.00 -11.88 -24.09
CA SER A 216 10.91 -11.57 -25.00
C SER A 216 11.40 -10.92 -26.29
N SER A 217 10.93 -11.43 -27.42
CA SER A 217 11.20 -10.90 -28.75
C SER A 217 10.09 -10.01 -29.31
N GLU A 218 8.90 -10.07 -28.74
CA GLU A 218 7.66 -9.54 -29.35
C GLU A 218 7.29 -8.14 -28.84
N THR A 219 8.07 -7.59 -27.91
CA THR A 219 7.65 -6.47 -27.06
C THR A 219 8.39 -5.16 -27.31
N LEU A 220 9.52 -5.19 -28.00
CA LEU A 220 10.29 -3.98 -28.35
C LEU A 220 9.53 -3.10 -29.35
N PHE A 221 8.77 -3.74 -30.25
CA PHE A 221 8.04 -3.09 -31.36
C PHE A 221 6.53 -3.36 -31.29
N ALA A 222 6.04 -3.79 -30.14
CA ALA A 222 4.62 -4.04 -29.94
C ALA A 222 3.82 -2.74 -30.08
N ASP A 223 2.99 -2.67 -31.10
CA ASP A 223 2.07 -1.56 -31.37
C ASP A 223 0.59 -1.94 -31.16
N ASP A 224 0.31 -3.24 -30.92
CA ASP A 224 -1.00 -3.79 -30.60
C ASP A 224 -1.26 -3.92 -29.09
N ASP A 225 -2.54 -4.00 -28.70
CA ASP A 225 -2.96 -4.08 -27.29
C ASP A 225 -2.35 -5.29 -26.57
N ARG A 226 -2.18 -6.40 -27.27
CA ARG A 226 -1.63 -7.64 -26.72
C ARG A 226 -0.15 -7.48 -26.38
N GLY A 227 0.65 -6.94 -27.29
CA GLY A 227 2.07 -6.72 -27.10
C GLY A 227 2.35 -5.65 -26.04
N VAL A 228 1.54 -4.58 -25.99
CA VAL A 228 1.60 -3.56 -24.91
C VAL A 228 1.33 -4.19 -23.54
N THR A 229 0.30 -5.02 -23.44
CA THR A 229 -0.06 -5.74 -22.21
C THR A 229 1.06 -6.69 -21.79
N MET A 230 1.58 -7.49 -22.72
CA MET A 230 2.67 -8.42 -22.43
C MET A 230 3.96 -7.71 -22.02
N ARG A 231 4.29 -6.57 -22.63
CA ARG A 231 5.41 -5.73 -22.21
C ARG A 231 5.24 -5.25 -20.77
N GLU A 232 4.05 -4.76 -20.43
CA GLU A 232 3.72 -4.32 -19.08
C GLU A 232 3.89 -5.48 -18.08
N GLU A 233 3.32 -6.65 -18.36
CA GLU A 233 3.43 -7.86 -17.52
C GLU A 233 4.88 -8.33 -17.34
N ASN A 234 5.68 -8.29 -18.41
CA ASN A 234 7.09 -8.65 -18.36
C ASN A 234 7.88 -7.67 -17.49
N ALA A 235 7.67 -6.37 -17.68
CA ALA A 235 8.40 -5.35 -16.97
C ALA A 235 8.05 -5.33 -15.47
N ILE A 236 6.78 -5.45 -15.10
CA ILE A 236 6.37 -5.43 -13.68
C ILE A 236 6.81 -6.69 -12.92
N ALA A 237 7.10 -7.79 -13.61
CA ALA A 237 7.55 -9.05 -13.01
C ALA A 237 9.07 -9.12 -12.77
N CYS A 238 9.84 -8.09 -13.18
CA CYS A 238 11.30 -8.12 -13.18
C CYS A 238 11.96 -7.03 -12.31
N HIS A 239 13.14 -7.34 -11.75
CA HIS A 239 13.94 -6.41 -10.93
C HIS A 239 14.83 -5.46 -11.73
N ALA A 240 15.01 -5.71 -13.02
CA ALA A 240 15.73 -4.85 -13.95
C ALA A 240 15.23 -5.13 -15.37
N ALA A 241 15.44 -4.19 -16.28
CA ALA A 241 15.23 -4.40 -17.71
C ALA A 241 16.55 -4.20 -18.48
N ALA A 242 16.69 -4.93 -19.58
CA ALA A 242 17.73 -4.71 -20.56
C ALA A 242 17.19 -4.91 -21.98
N ALA A 243 17.73 -4.17 -22.94
CA ALA A 243 17.49 -4.39 -24.36
C ALA A 243 18.80 -4.79 -25.05
N LEU A 244 18.79 -5.91 -25.77
CA LEU A 244 19.90 -6.36 -26.61
C LEU A 244 19.86 -5.64 -27.96
N ILE A 245 20.99 -5.05 -28.34
CA ILE A 245 21.17 -4.39 -29.64
C ILE A 245 22.36 -5.04 -30.34
N THR A 246 22.15 -5.50 -31.56
CA THR A 246 23.16 -6.15 -32.40
C THR A 246 23.24 -5.44 -33.75
N PRO A 247 24.29 -5.67 -34.57
CA PRO A 247 24.34 -5.12 -35.92
C PRO A 247 23.20 -5.63 -36.81
N GLN A 248 22.64 -6.80 -36.49
CA GLN A 248 21.56 -7.41 -37.26
C GLN A 248 20.21 -6.74 -36.99
N SER A 249 19.94 -6.34 -35.74
CA SER A 249 18.67 -5.70 -35.36
C SER A 249 18.70 -4.18 -35.39
N LEU A 250 19.87 -3.55 -35.24
CA LEU A 250 20.00 -2.10 -35.16
C LEU A 250 19.33 -1.34 -36.33
N PRO A 251 19.45 -1.74 -37.61
CA PRO A 251 18.80 -1.01 -38.70
C PRO A 251 17.27 -0.96 -38.56
N GLN A 252 16.65 -2.03 -38.09
CA GLN A 252 15.20 -2.11 -37.87
C GLN A 252 14.78 -1.33 -36.63
N MET A 253 15.60 -1.36 -35.57
CA MET A 253 15.40 -0.53 -34.37
C MET A 253 15.48 0.97 -34.68
N LEU A 254 16.41 1.39 -35.54
CA LEU A 254 16.55 2.78 -35.96
C LEU A 254 15.42 3.25 -36.88
N ALA A 255 14.81 2.34 -37.65
CA ALA A 255 13.68 2.68 -38.51
C ALA A 255 12.43 3.10 -37.71
N ASP A 256 12.31 2.65 -36.47
CA ASP A 256 11.22 2.98 -35.56
C ASP A 256 11.76 3.47 -34.20
N ALA A 257 12.68 4.44 -34.26
CA ALA A 257 13.45 4.89 -33.11
C ALA A 257 12.59 5.55 -32.02
N ASP A 258 11.51 6.23 -32.39
CA ASP A 258 10.62 6.92 -31.46
C ASP A 258 9.81 5.92 -30.63
N THR A 259 9.14 4.96 -31.28
CA THR A 259 8.38 3.88 -30.61
C THR A 259 9.26 3.05 -29.68
N LEU A 260 10.49 2.75 -30.11
CA LEU A 260 11.46 2.04 -29.27
C LEU A 260 11.90 2.90 -28.09
N GLY A 261 12.13 4.20 -28.29
CA GLY A 261 12.44 5.15 -27.22
C GLY A 261 11.36 5.17 -26.12
N GLU A 262 10.09 5.25 -26.51
CA GLU A 262 8.94 5.15 -25.59
C GLU A 262 8.90 3.81 -24.85
N THR A 263 9.10 2.72 -25.59
CA THR A 263 9.14 1.35 -25.05
C THR A 263 10.22 1.20 -23.98
N LEU A 264 11.42 1.71 -24.24
CA LEU A 264 12.53 1.74 -23.29
C LEU A 264 12.17 2.58 -22.05
N GLN A 265 11.53 3.73 -22.20
CA GLN A 265 11.08 4.53 -21.04
C GLN A 265 10.04 3.79 -20.19
N VAL A 266 9.09 3.07 -20.79
CA VAL A 266 8.13 2.24 -20.05
C VAL A 266 8.87 1.15 -19.27
N MET A 267 9.78 0.43 -19.90
CA MET A 267 10.60 -0.61 -19.25
C MET A 267 11.37 -0.04 -18.06
N ARG A 268 12.02 1.12 -18.25
CA ARG A 268 12.75 1.84 -17.21
C ARG A 268 11.84 2.30 -16.07
N ALA A 269 10.63 2.79 -16.35
CA ALA A 269 9.71 3.25 -15.33
C ALA A 269 9.19 2.10 -14.44
N ARG A 270 8.87 0.94 -15.03
CA ARG A 270 8.37 -0.23 -14.28
C ARG A 270 9.45 -0.96 -13.50
N THR A 271 10.65 -1.06 -14.08
CA THR A 271 11.78 -1.75 -13.44
C THR A 271 12.68 -0.79 -12.66
N GLY A 272 12.50 0.53 -12.72
CA GLY A 272 13.37 1.49 -12.05
C GLY A 272 14.83 1.53 -12.56
N SER A 273 15.22 0.65 -13.47
CA SER A 273 16.59 0.51 -13.99
C SER A 273 16.59 -0.19 -15.35
N LEU A 274 17.16 0.46 -16.36
CA LEU A 274 17.28 -0.04 -17.72
C LEU A 274 18.73 0.00 -18.19
N ALA A 275 19.21 -1.12 -18.77
CA ALA A 275 20.49 -1.18 -19.46
C ALA A 275 20.32 -1.44 -20.97
N LEU A 276 21.23 -0.92 -21.80
CA LEU A 276 21.41 -1.44 -23.17
C LEU A 276 22.63 -2.36 -23.21
N LEU A 277 22.44 -3.53 -23.82
CA LEU A 277 23.49 -4.52 -24.05
C LEU A 277 23.85 -4.45 -25.53
N LEU A 278 24.98 -3.82 -25.84
CA LEU A 278 25.44 -3.61 -27.21
C LEU A 278 26.41 -4.71 -27.57
N SER A 279 25.99 -5.68 -28.36
CA SER A 279 26.90 -6.69 -28.90
C SER A 279 27.46 -6.19 -30.21
N ASN A 280 28.76 -5.90 -30.30
CA ASN A 280 29.41 -5.42 -31.53
C ASN A 280 28.78 -4.14 -32.12
N VAL A 281 28.10 -3.34 -31.30
CA VAL A 281 27.52 -2.05 -31.67
C VAL A 281 28.17 -0.98 -30.81
N ARG A 282 28.57 0.13 -31.43
CA ARG A 282 29.15 1.27 -30.72
C ARG A 282 28.05 2.17 -30.17
N ARG A 283 28.28 2.80 -29.02
CA ARG A 283 27.28 3.66 -28.36
C ARG A 283 26.88 4.85 -29.24
N GLU A 284 27.79 5.39 -30.04
CA GLU A 284 27.58 6.55 -30.90
C GLU A 284 26.64 6.25 -32.09
N ALA A 285 26.34 4.98 -32.35
CA ALA A 285 25.38 4.58 -33.37
C ALA A 285 23.92 4.65 -32.89
N LEU A 286 23.70 4.94 -31.60
CA LEU A 286 22.36 4.97 -30.99
C LEU A 286 21.83 6.41 -30.88
N PRO A 287 20.51 6.62 -31.00
CA PRO A 287 19.90 7.92 -30.77
C PRO A 287 20.04 8.39 -29.31
N ASP A 288 20.22 9.70 -29.10
CA ASP A 288 20.22 10.31 -27.76
C ASP A 288 18.87 10.17 -27.03
N SER A 289 17.78 9.95 -27.79
CA SER A 289 16.44 9.71 -27.25
C SER A 289 16.33 8.38 -26.51
N TRP A 290 17.21 7.40 -26.78
CA TRP A 290 17.24 6.09 -26.09
C TRP A 290 17.95 6.22 -24.74
N ARG A 291 17.31 6.93 -23.81
CA ARG A 291 17.82 7.17 -22.46
C ARG A 291 17.79 5.90 -21.63
N THR A 292 18.94 5.51 -21.08
CA THR A 292 19.11 4.36 -20.20
C THR A 292 19.93 4.72 -18.97
N ASP A 293 19.87 3.88 -17.93
CA ASP A 293 20.67 4.08 -16.72
C ASP A 293 22.09 3.55 -16.89
N GLU A 294 22.26 2.49 -17.70
CA GLU A 294 23.57 1.94 -18.07
C GLU A 294 23.63 1.53 -19.54
N CYS A 295 24.85 1.38 -20.05
CA CYS A 295 25.10 0.82 -21.37
C CYS A 295 26.38 -0.02 -21.36
N PHE A 296 26.26 -1.30 -21.69
CA PHE A 296 27.37 -2.24 -21.70
C PHE A 296 27.71 -2.64 -23.14
N VAL A 297 28.94 -2.35 -23.58
CA VAL A 297 29.44 -2.78 -24.89
C VAL A 297 30.12 -4.15 -24.72
N LEU A 298 29.43 -5.20 -25.18
CA LEU A 298 29.83 -6.59 -25.02
C LEU A 298 30.72 -7.03 -26.19
N ALA A 299 31.76 -7.78 -25.87
CA ALA A 299 32.65 -8.37 -26.87
C ALA A 299 32.07 -9.72 -27.40
N PRO A 300 32.51 -10.21 -28.57
CA PRO A 300 32.23 -11.57 -29.01
C PRO A 300 32.72 -12.61 -27.98
N SER A 301 31.94 -13.67 -27.79
CA SER A 301 31.97 -14.62 -26.67
C SER A 301 33.23 -15.49 -26.49
N GLU A 302 34.37 -15.14 -27.07
CA GLU A 302 35.61 -15.95 -27.02
C GLU A 302 36.65 -15.46 -25.99
N LEU A 303 36.39 -14.33 -25.31
CA LEU A 303 37.32 -13.77 -24.33
C LEU A 303 36.91 -14.13 -22.89
N ALA A 304 37.58 -15.13 -22.33
CA ALA A 304 37.59 -15.36 -20.89
C ALA A 304 38.13 -14.11 -20.18
N GLY A 305 37.22 -13.26 -19.68
CA GLY A 305 37.58 -11.98 -19.06
C GLY A 305 36.82 -10.76 -19.57
N ASP A 306 35.68 -10.91 -20.25
CA ASP A 306 34.83 -9.79 -20.68
C ASP A 306 34.37 -8.94 -19.47
N GLN A 307 35.14 -7.88 -19.16
CA GLN A 307 34.86 -6.94 -18.07
C GLN A 307 33.48 -6.28 -18.20
N PRO A 308 33.04 -5.82 -19.40
CA PRO A 308 31.67 -5.38 -19.63
C PRO A 308 30.59 -6.38 -19.20
N LEU A 309 30.74 -7.68 -19.53
CA LEU A 309 29.79 -8.71 -19.10
C LEU A 309 29.79 -8.89 -17.58
N GLN A 310 30.97 -8.86 -16.95
CA GLN A 310 31.08 -8.91 -15.48
C GLN A 310 30.45 -7.69 -14.81
N ALA A 311 30.61 -6.50 -15.40
CA ALA A 311 29.98 -5.27 -14.93
C ALA A 311 28.46 -5.35 -15.05
N ALA A 312 27.93 -5.85 -16.17
CA ALA A 312 26.49 -6.07 -16.35
C ALA A 312 25.93 -7.07 -15.31
N ARG A 313 26.68 -8.15 -15.02
CA ARG A 313 26.31 -9.11 -13.97
C ARG A 313 26.29 -8.49 -12.58
N ARG A 314 27.29 -7.66 -12.25
CA ARG A 314 27.34 -6.95 -10.96
C ARG A 314 26.18 -5.96 -10.83
N TRP A 315 25.95 -5.17 -11.87
CA TRP A 315 24.83 -4.21 -11.94
C TRP A 315 23.48 -4.89 -11.70
N LEU A 316 23.27 -6.08 -12.29
CA LEU A 316 22.05 -6.86 -12.08
C LEU A 316 21.97 -7.46 -10.67
N ALA A 317 23.09 -7.96 -10.13
CA ALA A 317 23.16 -8.55 -8.79
C ALA A 317 22.88 -7.54 -7.68
N GLU A 318 23.39 -6.31 -7.79
CA GLU A 318 23.16 -5.22 -6.82
C GLU A 318 21.69 -4.81 -6.69
N ARG A 319 20.87 -5.14 -7.70
CA ARG A 319 19.44 -4.83 -7.75
C ARG A 319 18.56 -5.99 -7.26
N GLN A 320 19.15 -7.13 -6.93
CA GLN A 320 18.41 -8.25 -6.39
C GLN A 320 18.11 -8.03 -4.91
N PRO A 321 16.86 -8.24 -4.47
CA PRO A 321 16.54 -8.21 -3.05
C PRO A 321 17.14 -9.46 -2.38
N PRO A 322 17.24 -9.49 -1.04
CA PRO A 322 17.74 -10.65 -0.32
C PRO A 322 17.06 -11.95 -0.75
N ALA A 323 17.82 -13.04 -0.83
CA ALA A 323 17.41 -14.36 -1.32
C ALA A 323 16.01 -14.80 -0.84
N ALA A 324 15.79 -14.75 0.48
CA ALA A 324 14.57 -15.22 1.10
C ALA A 324 13.36 -14.26 0.94
N SER A 325 13.56 -13.04 0.44
CA SER A 325 12.49 -12.05 0.35
C SER A 325 11.63 -12.19 -0.91
N ARG A 326 10.31 -12.01 -0.75
CA ARG A 326 9.38 -11.85 -1.86
C ARG A 326 9.21 -10.36 -2.17
N SER A 327 9.47 -9.98 -3.41
CA SER A 327 9.25 -8.61 -3.88
C SER A 327 7.84 -8.46 -4.43
N VAL A 328 7.18 -7.37 -4.08
CA VAL A 328 5.87 -7.01 -4.65
C VAL A 328 5.93 -5.59 -5.17
N GLY A 329 5.44 -5.42 -6.41
CA GLY A 329 5.37 -4.13 -7.09
C GLY A 329 4.19 -3.29 -6.60
N VAL A 330 4.47 -2.11 -6.04
CA VAL A 330 3.46 -1.10 -5.67
C VAL A 330 3.44 0.00 -6.75
N PRO A 331 2.33 0.18 -7.49
CA PRO A 331 2.21 1.24 -8.48
C PRO A 331 2.22 2.62 -7.80
N VAL A 332 3.01 3.55 -8.35
CA VAL A 332 3.09 4.94 -7.87
C VAL A 332 2.99 5.92 -9.04
N CYS A 333 2.17 6.96 -8.89
CA CYS A 333 2.06 8.08 -9.83
C CYS A 333 2.39 9.41 -9.13
N ILE A 334 3.10 10.30 -9.83
CA ILE A 334 3.45 11.65 -9.35
C ILE A 334 2.71 12.67 -10.20
N VAL A 335 1.83 13.44 -9.57
CA VAL A 335 1.08 14.54 -10.17
C VAL A 335 1.75 15.85 -9.72
N ALA A 336 2.78 16.26 -10.45
CA ALA A 336 3.51 17.50 -10.19
C ALA A 336 4.11 18.03 -11.49
N MET A 337 4.03 19.34 -11.76
CA MET A 337 4.54 20.00 -12.97
C MET A 337 6.00 19.63 -13.28
N THR A 338 6.35 19.66 -14.55
CA THR A 338 7.74 19.79 -14.99
C THR A 338 8.15 21.26 -15.03
N ARG A 339 9.44 21.54 -15.21
CA ARG A 339 9.96 22.89 -15.44
C ARG A 339 9.24 23.55 -16.62
N THR A 340 9.09 22.82 -17.72
CA THR A 340 8.44 23.32 -18.93
C THR A 340 6.99 23.71 -18.69
N GLU A 341 6.23 22.91 -17.94
CA GLU A 341 4.83 23.19 -17.63
C GLU A 341 4.66 24.34 -16.64
N LEU A 342 5.59 24.50 -15.70
CA LEU A 342 5.65 25.68 -14.86
C LEU A 342 5.88 26.94 -15.72
N ASP A 343 6.83 26.89 -16.65
CA ASP A 343 7.11 28.01 -17.54
C ASP A 343 5.90 28.33 -18.44
N GLN A 344 5.14 27.31 -18.88
CA GLN A 344 3.87 27.47 -19.57
C GLN A 344 2.82 28.14 -18.67
N LEU A 345 2.63 27.66 -17.44
CA LEU A 345 1.66 28.25 -16.51
C LEU A 345 1.94 29.72 -16.23
N GLU A 346 3.20 30.14 -16.16
CA GLU A 346 3.58 31.51 -15.85
C GLU A 346 3.57 32.45 -17.07
N ASN A 347 3.78 31.94 -18.29
CA ASN A 347 3.98 32.77 -19.47
C ASN A 347 2.95 32.59 -20.60
N ASP A 348 2.16 31.51 -20.59
CA ASP A 348 1.12 31.27 -21.59
C ASP A 348 -0.21 31.93 -21.16
N ALA A 349 -0.51 33.06 -21.78
CA ALA A 349 -1.74 33.81 -21.54
C ALA A 349 -3.01 33.00 -21.87
N ALA A 350 -2.96 32.08 -22.84
CA ALA A 350 -4.10 31.25 -23.20
C ALA A 350 -4.35 30.17 -22.14
N LEU A 351 -3.29 29.62 -21.54
CA LEU A 351 -3.40 28.69 -20.44
C LEU A 351 -3.93 29.37 -19.16
N LEU A 352 -3.40 30.56 -18.83
CA LEU A 352 -3.88 31.36 -17.70
C LEU A 352 -5.35 31.77 -17.84
N ALA A 353 -5.81 32.02 -19.07
CA ALA A 353 -7.21 32.34 -19.35
C ALA A 353 -8.19 31.17 -19.08
N GLN A 354 -7.70 29.93 -18.95
CA GLN A 354 -8.53 28.78 -18.57
C GLN A 354 -8.80 28.72 -17.05
N LEU A 355 -8.09 29.51 -16.25
CA LEU A 355 -8.38 29.66 -14.83
C LEU A 355 -9.59 30.57 -14.63
N THR A 356 -10.50 30.16 -13.75
CA THR A 356 -11.57 31.03 -13.28
C THR A 356 -11.00 32.23 -12.53
N GLY A 357 -11.76 33.34 -12.46
CA GLY A 357 -11.30 34.53 -11.74
C GLY A 357 -10.91 34.26 -10.28
N ALA A 358 -11.62 33.33 -9.61
CA ALA A 358 -11.28 32.90 -8.26
C ALA A 358 -9.96 32.09 -8.22
N GLU A 359 -9.71 31.21 -9.18
CA GLU A 359 -8.47 30.44 -9.26
C GLU A 359 -7.26 31.33 -9.55
N GLN A 360 -7.40 32.33 -10.42
CA GLN A 360 -6.33 33.31 -10.68
C GLN A 360 -6.00 34.13 -9.42
N GLN A 361 -7.02 34.64 -8.73
CA GLN A 361 -6.82 35.36 -7.47
C GLN A 361 -6.10 34.51 -6.41
N GLN A 362 -6.51 33.25 -6.27
CA GLN A 362 -5.85 32.30 -5.36
C GLN A 362 -4.40 32.02 -5.76
N TYR A 363 -4.13 31.87 -7.06
CA TYR A 363 -2.78 31.61 -7.55
C TYR A 363 -1.84 32.78 -7.28
N GLU A 364 -2.31 34.01 -7.51
CA GLU A 364 -1.55 35.22 -7.20
C GLU A 364 -1.33 35.41 -5.70
N ALA A 365 -2.36 35.16 -4.88
CA ALA A 365 -2.23 35.21 -3.42
C ALA A 365 -1.21 34.19 -2.90
N LEU A 366 -1.24 32.95 -3.44
CA LEU A 366 -0.25 31.92 -3.16
C LEU A 366 1.17 32.36 -3.52
N LYS A 367 1.37 32.91 -4.73
CA LYS A 367 2.69 33.43 -5.16
C LYS A 367 3.20 34.54 -4.25
N GLN A 368 2.33 35.45 -3.83
CA GLN A 368 2.67 36.52 -2.88
C GLN A 368 3.08 35.95 -1.52
N ALA A 369 2.31 35.00 -0.97
CA ALA A 369 2.65 34.34 0.29
C ALA A 369 4.01 33.61 0.24
N LEU A 370 4.27 32.89 -0.86
CA LEU A 370 5.56 32.21 -1.07
C LEU A 370 6.72 33.22 -1.16
N ALA A 371 6.51 34.36 -1.81
CA ALA A 371 7.52 35.42 -1.92
C ALA A 371 7.81 36.09 -0.56
N VAL A 372 6.79 36.34 0.26
CA VAL A 372 6.94 36.90 1.62
C VAL A 372 7.79 35.99 2.50
N GLU A 373 7.62 34.68 2.38
CA GLU A 373 8.39 33.68 3.12
C GLU A 373 9.78 33.39 2.53
N GLY A 374 10.13 34.03 1.40
CA GLY A 374 11.40 33.79 0.72
C GLY A 374 11.54 32.37 0.16
N ILE A 375 10.41 31.72 -0.16
CA ILE A 375 10.39 30.35 -0.67
C ILE A 375 10.55 30.37 -2.20
N ASP A 376 11.69 29.89 -2.70
CA ASP A 376 11.86 29.62 -4.14
C ASP A 376 11.19 28.32 -4.55
N TRP A 377 9.87 28.36 -4.60
CA TRP A 377 9.04 27.21 -5.02
C TRP A 377 9.30 26.84 -6.48
N LYS A 378 9.70 27.79 -7.33
CA LYS A 378 9.99 27.53 -8.74
C LYS A 378 11.19 26.63 -8.88
N ALA A 379 12.25 26.78 -8.07
CA ALA A 379 13.43 25.92 -8.09
C ALA A 379 13.13 24.43 -7.81
N ARG A 380 11.95 24.10 -7.27
CA ARG A 380 11.54 22.73 -6.93
C ARG A 380 11.18 21.84 -8.14
N TYR A 381 10.92 22.43 -9.31
CA TYR A 381 10.51 21.70 -10.51
C TYR A 381 11.68 21.49 -11.48
N HIS A 382 11.67 20.37 -12.19
CA HIS A 382 12.78 19.96 -13.06
C HIS A 382 12.26 19.37 -14.38
N ASP A 383 13.16 18.88 -15.21
CA ASP A 383 12.88 18.25 -16.50
C ASP A 383 12.01 16.98 -16.40
N SER A 384 11.88 16.39 -15.21
CA SER A 384 11.03 15.22 -14.96
C SER A 384 10.32 15.34 -13.61
N ARG A 385 9.07 14.86 -13.56
CA ARG A 385 8.26 14.78 -12.31
C ARG A 385 8.93 13.95 -11.23
N HIS A 386 9.74 12.95 -11.59
CA HIS A 386 10.53 12.16 -10.65
C HIS A 386 11.57 12.97 -9.87
N ARG A 387 11.96 14.14 -10.41
CA ARG A 387 12.94 15.04 -9.81
C ARG A 387 12.29 16.15 -9.00
N TRP A 388 10.97 16.29 -9.00
CA TRP A 388 10.25 17.28 -8.19
C TRP A 388 10.66 17.19 -6.71
N ARG A 389 10.98 18.34 -6.12
CA ARG A 389 11.45 18.48 -4.74
C ARG A 389 10.36 19.12 -3.87
N PRO A 390 9.51 18.34 -3.19
CA PRO A 390 8.30 18.85 -2.55
C PRO A 390 8.55 19.92 -1.47
N PHE A 391 9.58 19.75 -0.64
CA PHE A 391 9.73 20.51 0.61
C PHE A 391 10.82 21.60 0.56
N HIS A 392 11.93 21.34 -0.13
CA HIS A 392 13.08 22.24 -0.18
C HIS A 392 13.73 22.24 -1.56
N GLU A 393 14.12 23.42 -2.06
CA GLU A 393 14.82 23.59 -3.35
C GLU A 393 16.10 22.75 -3.44
N ASN A 394 16.81 22.56 -2.33
CA ASN A 394 18.03 21.74 -2.21
C ASN A 394 17.78 20.36 -1.57
N GLY A 395 16.51 19.99 -1.37
CA GLY A 395 16.12 18.73 -0.75
C GLY A 395 16.13 17.53 -1.70
N SER A 396 15.80 16.37 -1.14
CA SER A 396 15.59 15.14 -1.92
C SER A 396 14.37 15.26 -2.82
N SER A 397 14.41 14.61 -3.99
CA SER A 397 13.21 14.52 -4.82
C SER A 397 12.18 13.59 -4.19
N VAL A 398 10.92 13.74 -4.58
CA VAL A 398 9.82 12.89 -4.13
C VAL A 398 10.11 11.39 -4.38
N ARG A 399 10.78 11.08 -5.50
CA ARG A 399 11.16 9.72 -5.86
C ARG A 399 12.14 9.14 -4.84
N VAL A 400 13.21 9.88 -4.52
CA VAL A 400 14.21 9.46 -3.54
C VAL A 400 13.57 9.24 -2.17
N ILE A 401 12.73 10.18 -1.73
CA ILE A 401 12.02 10.07 -0.45
C ILE A 401 11.14 8.81 -0.40
N ALA A 402 10.39 8.54 -1.48
CA ALA A 402 9.51 7.36 -1.54
C ALA A 402 10.30 6.05 -1.58
N GLU A 403 11.39 5.98 -2.36
CA GLU A 403 12.26 4.79 -2.44
C GLU A 403 12.94 4.50 -1.09
N GLU A 404 13.45 5.53 -0.40
CA GLU A 404 14.01 5.39 0.96
C GLU A 404 13.02 4.77 1.95
N ILE A 405 11.75 5.20 1.91
CA ILE A 405 10.72 4.68 2.80
C ILE A 405 10.29 3.27 2.40
N ALA A 406 10.18 2.97 1.10
CA ALA A 406 9.89 1.62 0.63
C ALA A 406 10.96 0.62 1.10
N ASP A 407 12.24 0.98 1.02
CA ASP A 407 13.36 0.19 1.52
C ASP A 407 13.28 0.02 3.05
N ALA A 408 12.97 1.09 3.79
CA ALA A 408 12.83 1.04 5.24
C ALA A 408 11.68 0.12 5.69
N VAL A 409 10.53 0.20 5.01
CA VAL A 409 9.38 -0.68 5.23
C VAL A 409 9.76 -2.14 4.96
N GLY A 410 10.47 -2.40 3.85
CA GLY A 410 10.96 -3.73 3.50
C GLY A 410 11.90 -4.33 4.55
N ARG A 411 12.83 -3.52 5.11
CA ARG A 411 13.73 -3.96 6.19
C ARG A 411 12.98 -4.30 7.48
N ARG A 412 11.94 -3.54 7.87
CA ARG A 412 11.14 -3.81 9.07
C ARG A 412 10.31 -5.09 8.96
N GLY A 413 9.78 -5.39 7.78
CA GLY A 413 9.04 -6.63 7.51
C GLY A 413 9.86 -7.91 7.72
N GLN A 414 11.19 -7.84 7.55
CA GLN A 414 12.11 -8.96 7.82
C GLN A 414 12.12 -9.37 9.30
N ILE A 415 11.87 -8.43 10.22
CA ILE A 415 11.88 -8.68 11.67
C ILE A 415 10.59 -9.41 12.10
N GLN A 416 9.47 -9.19 11.41
CA GLN A 416 8.16 -9.77 11.74
C GLN A 416 7.87 -11.11 11.00
N GLN A 417 8.91 -11.82 10.53
CA GLN A 417 8.81 -13.09 9.76
C GLN A 417 7.98 -13.03 8.46
N ARG A 418 7.52 -11.85 8.00
CA ARG A 418 6.91 -11.65 6.69
C ARG A 418 7.97 -11.05 5.74
N GLN A 419 8.90 -11.89 5.27
CA GLN A 419 10.02 -11.53 4.37
C GLN A 419 9.53 -10.90 3.05
N ARG A 420 9.19 -9.61 3.07
CA ARG A 420 8.56 -8.91 1.95
C ARG A 420 9.29 -7.62 1.65
N HIS A 421 9.70 -7.48 0.41
CA HIS A 421 10.39 -6.30 -0.12
C HIS A 421 9.40 -5.47 -0.94
N VAL A 422 9.21 -4.21 -0.56
CA VAL A 422 8.34 -3.27 -1.29
C VAL A 422 9.14 -2.70 -2.45
N ARG A 423 8.64 -2.88 -3.67
CA ARG A 423 9.25 -2.29 -4.86
C ARG A 423 8.30 -1.27 -5.47
N LEU A 424 8.68 -0.01 -5.51
CA LEU A 424 7.90 1.00 -6.21
C LEU A 424 8.00 0.79 -7.72
N GLN A 425 6.86 0.90 -8.40
CA GLN A 425 6.75 0.82 -9.86
C GLN A 425 6.11 2.10 -10.37
N TRP A 426 6.86 2.86 -11.16
CA TRP A 426 6.47 4.21 -11.52
C TRP A 426 5.58 4.23 -12.76
N TYR A 427 4.47 4.97 -12.67
CA TYR A 427 3.51 5.23 -13.74
C TYR A 427 3.53 6.72 -14.07
N PRO A 428 4.24 7.15 -15.14
CA PRO A 428 4.37 8.56 -15.49
C PRO A 428 3.02 9.23 -15.72
N PHE A 429 2.80 10.39 -15.14
CA PHE A 429 1.51 11.07 -15.27
C PHE A 429 1.26 11.59 -16.69
N ASP A 430 2.31 11.78 -17.48
CA ASP A 430 2.31 12.28 -18.85
C ASP A 430 1.39 11.47 -19.77
N ALA A 431 1.31 10.15 -19.57
CA ALA A 431 0.40 9.28 -20.30
C ALA A 431 -1.10 9.63 -20.11
N LEU A 432 -1.47 10.23 -18.96
CA LEU A 432 -2.81 10.72 -18.70
C LEU A 432 -3.03 12.13 -19.23
N VAL A 433 -1.99 12.96 -19.24
CA VAL A 433 -2.03 14.32 -19.81
C VAL A 433 -2.24 14.26 -21.33
N GLU A 434 -1.58 13.31 -21.99
CA GLU A 434 -1.68 13.06 -23.43
C GLU A 434 -2.95 12.27 -23.83
N ASP A 435 -3.77 11.83 -22.86
CA ASP A 435 -4.89 10.89 -23.04
C ASP A 435 -4.50 9.66 -23.90
N ASN A 436 -3.33 9.07 -23.60
CA ASN A 436 -2.79 7.98 -24.41
C ASN A 436 -3.71 6.73 -24.36
N PRO A 437 -4.38 6.37 -25.48
CA PRO A 437 -5.41 5.34 -25.47
C PRO A 437 -4.83 3.95 -25.19
N ARG A 438 -3.56 3.70 -25.54
CA ARG A 438 -2.87 2.42 -25.34
C ARG A 438 -2.54 2.15 -23.87
N LEU A 439 -2.25 3.21 -23.11
CA LEU A 439 -1.91 3.10 -21.69
C LEU A 439 -3.14 3.22 -20.79
N ARG A 440 -4.24 3.81 -21.27
CA ARG A 440 -5.48 3.99 -20.49
C ARG A 440 -5.99 2.70 -19.80
N PRO A 441 -5.98 1.50 -20.43
CA PRO A 441 -6.35 0.26 -19.75
C PRO A 441 -5.43 -0.04 -18.55
N THR A 442 -4.12 0.16 -18.70
CA THR A 442 -3.14 -0.03 -17.63
C THR A 442 -3.44 0.85 -16.42
N TYR A 443 -3.74 2.13 -16.63
CA TYR A 443 -4.06 3.07 -15.53
C TYR A 443 -5.35 2.70 -14.81
N ARG A 444 -6.35 2.19 -15.54
CA ARG A 444 -7.57 1.63 -14.92
C ARG A 444 -7.27 0.39 -14.09
N THR A 445 -6.43 -0.51 -14.60
CA THR A 445 -6.04 -1.74 -13.90
C THR A 445 -5.31 -1.43 -12.60
N ILE A 446 -4.33 -0.52 -12.61
CA ILE A 446 -3.60 -0.19 -11.36
C ILE A 446 -4.48 0.56 -10.36
N ALA A 447 -5.39 1.43 -10.83
CA ALA A 447 -6.32 2.11 -9.94
C ALA A 447 -7.29 1.13 -9.27
N ARG A 448 -7.74 0.10 -10.00
CA ARG A 448 -8.59 -0.98 -9.46
C ARG A 448 -7.84 -1.94 -8.54
N ALA A 449 -6.56 -2.17 -8.79
CA ALA A 449 -5.73 -3.01 -7.93
C ALA A 449 -5.30 -2.29 -6.65
N GLY A 450 -5.16 -0.96 -6.72
CA GLY A 450 -4.64 -0.11 -5.67
C GLY A 450 -3.27 0.47 -6.06
N CYS A 451 -3.12 1.77 -5.90
CA CYS A 451 -1.88 2.49 -6.19
C CYS A 451 -1.70 3.67 -5.23
N VAL A 452 -0.49 4.23 -5.23
CA VAL A 452 -0.16 5.46 -4.50
C VAL A 452 -0.06 6.63 -5.46
N VAL A 453 -0.72 7.74 -5.14
CA VAL A 453 -0.68 8.97 -5.94
C VAL A 453 -0.16 10.11 -5.06
N LEU A 454 0.94 10.71 -5.52
CA LEU A 454 1.62 11.82 -4.86
C LEU A 454 1.29 13.09 -5.63
N VAL A 455 0.59 14.04 -5.01
CA VAL A 455 0.03 15.21 -5.69
C VAL A 455 0.65 16.49 -5.16
N ASP A 456 1.15 17.34 -6.04
CA ASP A 456 1.58 18.70 -5.71
C ASP A 456 0.41 19.68 -5.84
N GLU A 457 0.06 20.38 -4.77
CA GLU A 457 -1.10 21.28 -4.76
C GLU A 457 -0.90 22.51 -5.68
N ILE A 458 0.33 23.01 -5.79
CA ILE A 458 0.64 24.12 -6.72
C ILE A 458 0.42 23.67 -8.17
N SER A 459 0.79 22.44 -8.50
CA SER A 459 0.61 21.88 -9.84
C SER A 459 -0.85 21.75 -10.27
N LEU A 460 -1.79 21.70 -9.32
CA LEU A 460 -3.23 21.71 -9.62
C LEU A 460 -3.73 23.08 -10.11
N PHE A 461 -2.93 24.14 -10.03
CA PHE A 461 -3.22 25.39 -10.73
C PHE A 461 -2.97 25.28 -12.23
N HIS A 462 -2.20 24.30 -12.71
CA HIS A 462 -2.07 24.06 -14.15
C HIS A 462 -3.35 23.41 -14.70
N PRO A 463 -4.13 24.07 -15.60
CA PRO A 463 -5.43 23.57 -16.06
C PRO A 463 -5.36 22.18 -16.68
N THR A 464 -4.41 21.94 -17.59
CA THR A 464 -4.22 20.63 -18.23
C THR A 464 -3.94 19.51 -17.23
N LEU A 465 -3.03 19.73 -16.28
CA LEU A 465 -2.71 18.72 -15.25
C LEU A 465 -3.89 18.47 -14.32
N ARG A 466 -4.57 19.54 -13.90
CA ARG A 466 -5.77 19.43 -13.07
C ARG A 466 -6.85 18.61 -13.76
N GLN A 467 -7.16 18.92 -15.01
CA GLN A 467 -8.16 18.19 -15.80
C GLN A 467 -7.76 16.74 -16.02
N ALA A 468 -6.50 16.47 -16.37
CA ALA A 468 -5.97 15.12 -16.52
C ALA A 468 -6.10 14.31 -15.23
N PHE A 469 -5.84 14.92 -14.07
CA PHE A 469 -5.95 14.25 -12.78
C PHE A 469 -7.41 13.98 -12.41
N GLN A 470 -8.29 14.98 -12.53
CA GLN A 470 -9.73 14.87 -12.23
C GLN A 470 -10.44 13.85 -13.11
N ASN A 471 -10.04 13.73 -14.37
CA ASN A 471 -10.58 12.74 -15.32
C ASN A 471 -9.89 11.38 -15.24
N SER A 472 -8.84 11.24 -14.42
CA SER A 472 -8.10 10.00 -14.30
C SER A 472 -8.87 8.95 -13.49
N PRO A 473 -8.54 7.65 -13.65
CA PRO A 473 -9.05 6.60 -12.78
C PRO A 473 -8.66 6.73 -11.29
N PHE A 474 -7.83 7.71 -10.92
CA PHE A 474 -7.31 7.89 -9.57
C PHE A 474 -8.19 8.75 -8.67
N PHE A 475 -8.85 9.78 -9.22
CA PHE A 475 -9.40 10.91 -8.46
C PHE A 475 -10.52 10.51 -7.48
N ASN A 476 -11.38 9.56 -7.85
CA ASN A 476 -12.52 9.10 -7.05
C ASN A 476 -12.46 7.58 -6.87
N ASN A 477 -11.40 7.09 -6.25
CA ASN A 477 -11.20 5.67 -6.05
C ASN A 477 -10.61 5.37 -4.66
N ASP A 478 -11.39 4.69 -3.84
CA ASP A 478 -11.07 4.37 -2.43
C ASP A 478 -9.90 3.38 -2.30
N LEU A 479 -9.57 2.68 -3.38
CA LEU A 479 -8.41 1.80 -3.44
C LEU A 479 -7.11 2.55 -3.70
N VAL A 480 -7.19 3.80 -4.15
CA VAL A 480 -6.04 4.65 -4.43
C VAL A 480 -5.66 5.42 -3.15
N ALA A 481 -4.44 5.20 -2.68
CA ALA A 481 -3.86 6.00 -1.61
C ALA A 481 -3.39 7.32 -2.18
N ILE A 482 -3.90 8.44 -1.65
CA ILE A 482 -3.62 9.79 -2.15
C ILE A 482 -2.99 10.60 -1.03
N VAL A 483 -1.92 11.32 -1.38
CA VAL A 483 -1.36 12.37 -0.53
C VAL A 483 -1.19 13.65 -1.34
N THR A 484 -1.68 14.77 -0.82
CA THR A 484 -1.37 16.09 -1.38
C THR A 484 -0.28 16.76 -0.57
N VAL A 485 0.64 17.39 -1.27
CA VAL A 485 1.77 18.11 -0.70
C VAL A 485 1.56 19.59 -0.91
N SER A 486 1.54 20.31 0.20
CA SER A 486 1.40 21.76 0.25
C SER A 486 2.79 22.40 0.41
N PRO A 487 3.02 23.61 -0.15
CA PRO A 487 4.24 24.34 0.15
C PRO A 487 4.32 24.90 1.58
N PHE A 488 3.26 24.79 2.39
CA PHE A 488 3.20 25.29 3.79
C PHE A 488 2.83 24.17 4.78
N ASP A 489 3.32 24.26 6.02
CA ASP A 489 2.89 23.39 7.14
C ASP A 489 1.51 23.85 7.66
N PRO A 490 0.53 22.95 7.86
CA PRO A 490 -0.76 23.27 8.46
C PRO A 490 -0.58 23.85 9.87
N GLY A 491 -1.09 25.05 10.09
CA GLY A 491 -0.87 25.89 11.27
C GLY A 491 -0.75 27.39 10.97
N ARG A 492 -1.03 27.84 9.74
CA ARG A 492 -0.99 29.27 9.35
C ARG A 492 -2.33 29.67 8.72
N GLU A 493 -3.22 30.22 9.55
CA GLU A 493 -4.64 30.46 9.25
C GLU A 493 -4.91 31.17 7.90
N GLU A 494 -4.14 32.18 7.52
CA GLU A 494 -4.45 33.01 6.33
C GLU A 494 -4.17 32.32 4.99
N VAL A 495 -3.10 31.52 4.90
CA VAL A 495 -2.69 30.84 3.66
C VAL A 495 -3.29 29.44 3.58
N GLU A 496 -3.49 28.81 4.73
CA GLU A 496 -4.19 27.54 4.87
C GLU A 496 -5.65 27.68 4.43
N ALA A 497 -6.35 28.75 4.83
CA ALA A 497 -7.72 28.99 4.36
C ALA A 497 -7.83 29.16 2.83
N LEU A 498 -6.81 29.78 2.20
CA LEU A 498 -6.76 29.94 0.73
C LEU A 498 -6.58 28.61 0.00
N LEU A 499 -5.73 27.73 0.54
CA LEU A 499 -5.47 26.41 -0.02
C LEU A 499 -6.58 25.42 0.31
N GLU A 500 -7.13 25.44 1.52
CA GLU A 500 -8.20 24.53 1.95
C GLU A 500 -9.47 24.73 1.11
N ASP A 501 -9.90 25.97 0.86
CA ASP A 501 -11.08 26.22 0.03
C ASP A 501 -10.84 25.90 -1.46
N ALA A 502 -9.60 26.02 -1.94
CA ALA A 502 -9.20 25.61 -3.28
C ALA A 502 -9.11 24.08 -3.43
N THR A 503 -8.50 23.40 -2.45
CA THR A 503 -8.34 21.94 -2.35
C THR A 503 -9.70 21.29 -2.21
N ARG A 504 -10.59 21.82 -1.37
CA ARG A 504 -11.98 21.36 -1.25
C ARG A 504 -12.73 21.44 -2.58
N ARG A 505 -12.55 22.53 -3.35
CA ARG A 505 -13.19 22.69 -4.66
C ARG A 505 -12.59 21.80 -5.75
N ARG A 506 -11.26 21.63 -5.77
CA ARG A 506 -10.53 20.91 -6.83
C ARG A 506 -10.46 19.40 -6.59
N LEU A 507 -10.48 18.99 -5.32
CA LEU A 507 -10.27 17.62 -4.85
C LEU A 507 -11.43 17.14 -3.97
N ALA A 508 -12.68 17.49 -4.30
CA ALA A 508 -13.85 17.19 -3.46
C ALA A 508 -13.89 15.72 -2.96
N GLY A 509 -13.64 14.74 -3.84
CA GLY A 509 -13.61 13.32 -3.44
C GLY A 509 -12.47 12.96 -2.47
N ALA A 510 -11.28 13.53 -2.64
CA ALA A 510 -10.18 13.34 -1.69
C ALA A 510 -10.41 14.09 -0.37
N PHE A 511 -11.07 15.25 -0.43
CA PHE A 511 -11.47 16.03 0.74
C PHE A 511 -12.50 15.28 1.58
N ASP A 512 -13.52 14.69 0.97
CA ASP A 512 -14.52 13.88 1.68
C ASP A 512 -13.86 12.66 2.35
N ARG A 513 -12.99 11.95 1.64
CA ARG A 513 -12.20 10.84 2.21
C ARG A 513 -11.36 11.26 3.42
N TYR A 514 -10.73 12.43 3.36
CA TYR A 514 -9.89 12.95 4.44
C TYR A 514 -10.71 13.48 5.62
N ALA A 515 -11.63 14.42 5.37
CA ALA A 515 -12.29 15.21 6.41
C ALA A 515 -13.60 14.60 6.92
N VAL A 516 -14.24 13.71 6.16
CA VAL A 516 -15.53 13.08 6.51
C VAL A 516 -15.35 11.62 6.85
N GLU A 517 -14.64 10.86 6.00
CA GLU A 517 -14.46 9.41 6.17
C GLU A 517 -13.26 9.05 7.04
N PHE A 518 -12.34 10.00 7.25
CA PHE A 518 -11.07 9.81 7.98
C PHE A 518 -10.25 8.63 7.42
N ASP A 519 -10.24 8.48 6.09
CA ASP A 519 -9.51 7.42 5.40
C ASP A 519 -8.00 7.58 5.63
N PRO A 520 -7.32 6.64 6.31
CA PRO A 520 -5.89 6.72 6.55
C PRO A 520 -5.04 6.60 5.27
N GLN A 521 -5.64 6.21 4.13
CA GLN A 521 -5.00 6.23 2.81
C GLN A 521 -5.19 7.56 2.08
N CYS A 522 -5.86 8.55 2.66
CA CYS A 522 -6.06 9.88 2.06
C CYS A 522 -5.56 10.96 3.03
N GLU A 523 -4.49 11.66 2.66
CA GLU A 523 -3.91 12.73 3.48
C GLU A 523 -3.78 14.01 2.65
N LEU A 524 -4.14 15.15 3.22
CA LEU A 524 -4.15 16.43 2.51
C LEU A 524 -3.20 17.44 3.16
N ALA A 525 -2.77 18.42 2.36
CA ALA A 525 -1.98 19.57 2.78
C ALA A 525 -0.71 19.21 3.57
N VAL A 526 0.01 18.16 3.16
CA VAL A 526 1.25 17.76 3.84
C VAL A 526 2.36 18.77 3.54
N GLY A 527 2.66 19.61 4.52
CA GLY A 527 3.64 20.70 4.37
C GLY A 527 5.09 20.39 4.68
N ASN A 528 5.40 19.22 5.24
CA ASN A 528 6.76 18.90 5.64
C ASN A 528 7.15 17.43 5.39
N GLU A 529 8.46 17.21 5.21
CA GLU A 529 9.02 15.92 4.85
C GLU A 529 8.76 14.83 5.90
N ARG A 530 8.72 15.19 7.19
CA ARG A 530 8.50 14.22 8.28
C ARG A 530 7.10 13.64 8.25
N ARG A 531 6.07 14.48 8.07
CA ARG A 531 4.67 14.05 7.92
C ARG A 531 4.52 13.18 6.68
N PHE A 532 5.11 13.59 5.56
CA PHE A 532 5.09 12.83 4.32
C PHE A 532 5.74 11.45 4.44
N LYS A 533 6.93 11.37 5.04
CA LYS A 533 7.63 10.11 5.34
C LYS A 533 6.81 9.21 6.26
N ARG A 534 6.16 9.78 7.28
CA ARG A 534 5.28 9.04 8.19
C ARG A 534 4.06 8.47 7.47
N TRP A 535 3.42 9.27 6.61
CA TRP A 535 2.29 8.81 5.81
C TRP A 535 2.70 7.67 4.88
N LEU A 536 3.81 7.81 4.11
CA LEU A 536 4.34 6.75 3.25
C LEU A 536 4.64 5.46 4.04
N HIS A 537 5.21 5.58 5.24
CA HIS A 537 5.51 4.43 6.09
C HIS A 537 4.25 3.66 6.51
N CYS A 538 3.10 4.34 6.64
CA CYS A 538 1.81 3.70 6.94
C CYS A 538 1.09 3.20 5.68
N SER A 539 1.09 4.00 4.61
CA SER A 539 0.29 3.74 3.41
C SER A 539 0.88 2.71 2.48
N LEU A 540 2.21 2.60 2.37
CA LEU A 540 2.84 1.58 1.53
C LEU A 540 2.51 0.15 1.99
N PRO A 541 2.63 -0.22 3.29
CA PRO A 541 2.16 -1.51 3.78
C PRO A 541 0.67 -1.77 3.54
N ALA A 542 -0.19 -0.78 3.77
CA ALA A 542 -1.63 -0.94 3.61
C ALA A 542 -2.02 -1.17 2.14
N THR A 543 -1.44 -0.39 1.22
CA THR A 543 -1.60 -0.56 -0.23
C THR A 543 -1.06 -1.93 -0.66
N LEU A 544 0.09 -2.34 -0.13
CA LEU A 544 0.69 -3.64 -0.41
C LEU A 544 -0.24 -4.79 -0.01
N SER A 545 -0.88 -4.75 1.17
CA SER A 545 -1.80 -5.80 1.60
C SER A 545 -3.00 -5.94 0.64
N ARG A 546 -3.56 -4.82 0.16
CA ARG A 546 -4.67 -4.84 -0.81
C ARG A 546 -4.28 -5.47 -2.14
N LEU A 547 -3.06 -5.24 -2.63
CA LEU A 547 -2.55 -5.84 -3.87
C LEU A 547 -2.37 -7.37 -3.80
N GLN A 548 -2.41 -7.95 -2.60
CA GLN A 548 -2.21 -9.39 -2.37
C GLN A 548 -3.52 -10.15 -2.30
N GLU A 549 -4.58 -9.51 -1.84
CA GLU A 549 -5.92 -10.09 -1.77
C GLU A 549 -6.63 -9.79 -3.09
N PRO A 550 -6.91 -10.80 -3.94
CA PRO A 550 -7.60 -10.56 -5.19
C PRO A 550 -8.97 -9.95 -4.89
N GLN A 551 -9.13 -8.66 -5.22
CA GLN A 551 -10.43 -8.02 -5.18
C GLN A 551 -11.34 -8.74 -6.19
N PRO A 552 -12.53 -9.21 -5.78
CA PRO A 552 -13.46 -9.83 -6.70
C PRO A 552 -13.81 -8.85 -7.82
N ASP A 553 -13.46 -9.20 -9.06
CA ASP A 553 -13.77 -8.37 -10.21
C ASP A 553 -15.30 -8.35 -10.44
N ARG A 554 -15.94 -7.29 -9.96
CA ARG A 554 -17.38 -7.05 -10.15
C ARG A 554 -17.77 -6.91 -11.62
N SER A 555 -16.83 -6.50 -12.49
CA SER A 555 -17.06 -6.40 -13.94
C SER A 555 -16.99 -7.77 -14.64
N ALA A 556 -16.09 -8.66 -14.20
CA ALA A 556 -16.05 -10.05 -14.65
C ALA A 556 -17.29 -10.84 -14.19
N LEU A 557 -17.84 -10.54 -13.00
CA LEU A 557 -19.12 -11.13 -12.55
C LEU A 557 -20.30 -10.74 -13.46
N GLY A 558 -20.31 -9.50 -13.97
CA GLY A 558 -21.33 -9.05 -14.94
C GLY A 558 -21.16 -9.68 -16.32
N ALA A 559 -19.93 -9.86 -16.79
CA ALA A 559 -19.62 -10.55 -18.04
C ALA A 559 -19.94 -12.06 -17.96
N LEU A 560 -19.62 -12.69 -16.84
CA LEU A 560 -19.96 -14.08 -16.55
C LEU A 560 -21.48 -14.27 -16.42
N ALA A 561 -22.21 -13.33 -15.81
CA ALA A 561 -23.67 -13.36 -15.76
C ALA A 561 -24.32 -13.18 -17.15
N ALA A 562 -23.68 -12.41 -18.05
CA ALA A 562 -24.11 -12.26 -19.43
C ALA A 562 -23.78 -13.49 -20.29
N GLU A 563 -22.64 -14.15 -20.06
CA GLU A 563 -22.27 -15.42 -20.71
C GLU A 563 -23.08 -16.62 -20.20
N LEU A 564 -23.45 -16.64 -18.92
CA LEU A 564 -24.22 -17.72 -18.30
C LEU A 564 -25.73 -17.66 -18.59
N GLY A 565 -26.20 -16.63 -19.29
CA GLY A 565 -27.57 -16.57 -19.78
C GLY A 565 -28.63 -16.84 -18.72
N GLU A 566 -28.54 -16.21 -17.55
CA GLU A 566 -29.58 -16.35 -16.54
C GLU A 566 -30.77 -15.43 -16.85
N GLY A 567 -31.75 -16.01 -17.55
CA GLY A 567 -33.08 -15.47 -17.63
C GLY A 567 -33.75 -15.42 -16.24
N GLY A 568 -34.28 -14.25 -15.90
CA GLY A 568 -35.47 -14.13 -15.07
C GLY A 568 -35.33 -14.39 -13.57
N LEU A 569 -34.66 -13.49 -12.85
CA LEU A 569 -35.01 -13.20 -11.45
C LEU A 569 -35.43 -11.73 -11.36
N GLN A 570 -36.75 -11.50 -11.35
CA GLN A 570 -37.31 -10.19 -11.03
C GLN A 570 -36.83 -9.73 -9.65
N PRO A 571 -36.55 -8.43 -9.46
CA PRO A 571 -36.26 -7.90 -8.13
C PRO A 571 -37.47 -8.15 -7.21
N LYS A 572 -37.25 -8.85 -6.10
CA LYS A 572 -38.26 -9.00 -5.04
C LYS A 572 -38.65 -7.61 -4.53
N ARG A 573 -39.89 -7.23 -4.82
CA ARG A 573 -40.59 -6.06 -4.28
C ARG A 573 -40.59 -6.06 -2.75
N ASP A 574 -40.51 -4.85 -2.23
CA ASP A 574 -40.72 -4.42 -0.85
C ASP A 574 -41.71 -5.25 -0.05
N TYR A 575 -41.28 -5.76 1.11
CA TYR A 575 -42.18 -6.19 2.17
C TYR A 575 -42.60 -4.97 2.98
N GLY A 576 -43.76 -4.41 2.62
CA GLY A 576 -44.50 -3.47 3.46
C GLY A 576 -45.03 -4.16 4.71
N TRP A 577 -44.67 -3.63 5.88
CA TRP A 577 -45.34 -3.93 7.15
C TRP A 577 -46.68 -3.17 7.19
N GLY A 578 -47.77 -3.88 6.89
CA GLY A 578 -49.12 -3.42 7.20
C GLY A 578 -49.52 -3.87 8.60
N GLY A 579 -49.34 -3.00 9.59
CA GLY A 579 -50.01 -3.08 10.89
C GLY A 579 -51.20 -2.12 10.90
N GLY A 580 -52.42 -2.65 10.91
CA GLY A 580 -53.65 -1.87 11.02
C GLY A 580 -54.58 -2.42 12.10
N GLY A 581 -54.97 -1.54 13.02
CA GLY A 581 -56.04 -1.72 14.03
C GLY A 581 -55.82 -0.77 15.22
N ARG A 582 -56.30 0.48 15.18
CA ARG A 582 -57.51 1.00 15.88
C ARG A 582 -57.65 0.39 17.29
N ILE A 583 -57.52 1.15 18.39
CA ILE A 583 -58.35 2.28 18.87
C ILE A 583 -57.46 3.36 19.49
#